data_AF-A0A662GFG6-F1
#
_entry.id   AF-A0A662GFG6-F1
#
_cell.length_a   1.000
_cell.length_b   1.000
_cell.length_c   1.000
_cell.angle_alpha   90.00
_cell.angle_beta   90.00
_cell.angle_gamma   90.00
#
_symmetry.space_group_name_H-M   'P 1'
#
loop_
_entity.id
_entity.type
_entity.pdbx_description
1 polymer ?
#
loop_
_entity_poly.entity_id
_entity_poly.type
_entity_poly.pdbx_seq_one_letter_code
_entity_poly.pdbx_strand_id
1 'polypeptide(L)'
;MSQLRTWEEGLDERDRRILEVLYKHGRRGQSFNKLAEEVKSYVSRSTLALRLEKLRRLNYIEKLPGEKRGMVRIRATFQTRLLIWLIERAKEEADDIVSLILKKEEELSAKGELKEEDIKEFKKFLNKLIHERINNLFAFIVYTAIHDGVEVARDLCLPSLVESFKKIVFTINSVSKKFPELAKPTPSINIGFKTYPPGVKLPEEAIQVLRSFFEEFGEELLEMSSEYEERERSILKRLIEHPEEVSKLKFFSIWRPLPIDTFDVK
;
A
#
# COMPACT_ATOMS: atom_id res chain seq x y z
N MET A 1 8.55 -13.66 -21.23
CA MET A 1 7.36 -14.14 -21.97
C MET A 1 6.15 -13.31 -21.54
N SER A 2 5.98 -12.16 -22.16
CA SER A 2 4.89 -11.21 -21.89
C SER A 2 3.72 -11.49 -22.84
N GLN A 3 2.77 -12.32 -22.41
CA GLN A 3 1.43 -12.24 -23.00
C GLN A 3 0.71 -11.09 -22.32
N LEU A 4 0.42 -10.06 -23.13
CA LEU A 4 -0.44 -8.93 -22.83
C LEU A 4 -1.69 -9.40 -22.08
N ARG A 5 -1.74 -9.08 -20.78
CA ARG A 5 -2.95 -9.21 -19.97
C ARG A 5 -3.89 -8.10 -20.41
N THR A 6 -5.01 -8.45 -21.04
CA THR A 6 -6.09 -7.51 -21.35
C THR A 6 -6.63 -6.89 -20.06
N TRP A 7 -6.89 -5.58 -20.11
CA TRP A 7 -7.11 -4.63 -19.01
C TRP A 7 -8.32 -4.91 -18.07
N GLU A 8 -9.08 -5.99 -18.28
CA GLU A 8 -10.30 -6.31 -17.50
C GLU A 8 -10.10 -7.32 -16.35
N GLU A 9 -8.87 -7.76 -16.03
CA GLU A 9 -8.66 -8.94 -15.17
C GLU A 9 -7.79 -8.75 -13.92
N GLY A 10 -7.80 -7.55 -13.32
CA GLY A 10 -7.11 -7.35 -12.04
C GLY A 10 -7.72 -8.18 -10.90
N LEU A 11 -6.96 -8.47 -9.84
CA LEU A 11 -7.52 -9.19 -8.68
C LEU A 11 -8.48 -8.30 -7.88
N ASP A 12 -9.67 -8.82 -7.59
CA ASP A 12 -10.57 -8.18 -6.63
C ASP A 12 -10.37 -8.74 -5.21
N GLU A 13 -11.16 -8.24 -4.26
CA GLU A 13 -11.05 -8.64 -2.86
C GLU A 13 -11.34 -10.13 -2.61
N ARG A 14 -12.29 -10.71 -3.36
CA ARG A 14 -12.61 -12.14 -3.21
C ARG A 14 -11.49 -12.99 -3.78
N ASP A 15 -10.86 -12.57 -4.87
CA ASP A 15 -9.70 -13.25 -5.45
C ASP A 15 -8.53 -13.27 -4.44
N ARG A 16 -8.21 -12.13 -3.82
CA ARG A 16 -7.19 -12.04 -2.76
C ARG A 16 -7.49 -12.98 -1.59
N ARG A 17 -8.72 -12.98 -1.08
CA ARG A 17 -9.13 -13.87 0.03
C ARG A 17 -9.05 -15.35 -0.34
N ILE A 18 -9.34 -15.73 -1.59
CA ILE A 18 -9.12 -17.10 -2.08
C ILE A 18 -7.62 -17.44 -2.05
N LEU A 19 -6.75 -16.53 -2.47
CA LEU A 19 -5.29 -16.74 -2.44
C LEU A 19 -4.75 -16.87 -1.01
N GLU A 20 -5.24 -16.08 -0.06
CA GLU A 20 -4.91 -16.22 1.37
C GLU A 20 -5.31 -17.59 1.92
N VAL A 21 -6.50 -18.08 1.55
CA VAL A 21 -6.95 -19.43 1.93
C VAL A 21 -6.02 -20.49 1.32
N LEU A 22 -5.71 -20.40 0.03
CA LEU A 22 -4.81 -21.35 -0.64
C LEU A 22 -3.38 -21.32 -0.07
N TYR A 23 -2.91 -20.16 0.38
CA TYR A 23 -1.61 -19.99 1.02
C TYR A 23 -1.51 -20.82 2.32
N LYS A 24 -2.56 -20.85 3.15
CA LYS A 24 -2.60 -21.63 4.41
C LYS A 24 -2.40 -23.13 4.20
N HIS A 25 -2.79 -23.67 3.04
CA HIS A 25 -2.62 -25.10 2.69
C HIS A 25 -1.25 -25.42 2.08
N GLY A 26 -0.41 -24.41 1.86
CA GLY A 26 1.00 -24.54 1.49
C GLY A 26 1.24 -25.39 0.24
N ARG A 27 2.33 -26.17 0.26
CA ARG A 27 2.77 -26.99 -0.90
C ARG A 27 1.78 -28.10 -1.27
N ARG A 28 1.00 -28.59 -0.31
CA ARG A 28 0.08 -29.73 -0.51
C ARG A 28 -1.17 -29.30 -1.28
N GLY A 29 -1.58 -28.04 -1.15
CA GLY A 29 -2.84 -27.55 -1.69
C GLY A 29 -4.05 -28.26 -1.09
N GLN A 30 -5.21 -28.04 -1.71
CA GLN A 30 -6.45 -28.68 -1.27
C GLN A 30 -7.37 -29.02 -2.44
N SER A 31 -8.37 -29.86 -2.19
CA SER A 31 -9.37 -30.19 -3.21
C SER A 31 -10.35 -29.04 -3.41
N PHE A 32 -10.97 -28.97 -4.60
CA PHE A 32 -12.01 -27.97 -4.88
C PHE A 32 -13.16 -28.00 -3.87
N ASN A 33 -13.56 -29.19 -3.42
CA ASN A 33 -14.65 -29.33 -2.44
C ASN A 33 -14.31 -28.71 -1.08
N LYS A 34 -13.08 -28.92 -0.59
CA LYS A 34 -12.63 -28.32 0.67
C LYS A 34 -12.51 -26.80 0.55
N LEU A 35 -11.92 -26.33 -0.55
CA LEU A 35 -11.82 -24.90 -0.81
C LEU A 35 -13.20 -24.25 -0.89
N ALA A 36 -14.15 -24.86 -1.61
CA ALA A 36 -15.52 -24.37 -1.72
C ALA A 36 -16.20 -24.24 -0.36
N GLU A 37 -15.95 -25.16 0.56
CA GLU A 37 -16.49 -25.11 1.91
C GLU A 37 -15.88 -23.97 2.75
N GLU A 38 -14.57 -23.74 2.64
CA GLU A 38 -13.87 -22.68 3.38
C GLU A 38 -14.24 -21.27 2.89
N VAL A 39 -14.54 -21.10 1.61
CA VAL A 39 -14.84 -19.78 1.01
C VAL A 39 -16.35 -19.50 0.87
N LYS A 40 -17.22 -20.45 1.25
CA LYS A 40 -18.67 -20.39 1.00
C LYS A 40 -19.36 -19.13 1.54
N SER A 41 -18.79 -18.50 2.57
CA SER A 41 -19.33 -17.29 3.19
C SER A 41 -19.22 -16.03 2.32
N TYR A 42 -18.36 -16.05 1.30
CA TYR A 42 -18.16 -14.89 0.40
C TYR A 42 -18.06 -15.26 -1.09
N VAL A 43 -17.99 -16.55 -1.45
CA VAL A 43 -18.00 -17.02 -2.85
C VAL A 43 -18.86 -18.28 -2.97
N SER A 44 -19.83 -18.26 -3.89
CA SER A 44 -20.60 -19.48 -4.24
C SER A 44 -19.74 -20.48 -5.00
N ARG A 45 -20.13 -21.75 -4.99
CA ARG A 45 -19.38 -22.82 -5.66
C ARG A 45 -19.21 -22.59 -7.17
N SER A 46 -20.22 -22.07 -7.86
CA SER A 46 -20.15 -21.73 -9.29
C SER A 46 -19.19 -20.57 -9.56
N THR A 47 -19.29 -19.51 -8.77
CA THR A 47 -18.39 -18.35 -8.86
C THR A 47 -16.94 -18.72 -8.53
N LEU A 48 -16.72 -19.65 -7.58
CA LEU A 48 -15.38 -20.13 -7.25
C LEU A 48 -14.70 -20.79 -8.45
N ALA A 49 -15.42 -21.60 -9.23
CA ALA A 49 -14.84 -22.25 -10.41
C ALA A 49 -14.32 -21.21 -11.44
N LEU A 50 -15.11 -20.16 -11.70
CA LEU A 50 -14.72 -19.07 -12.59
C LEU A 50 -13.50 -18.31 -12.06
N ARG A 51 -13.49 -17.98 -10.77
CA ARG A 51 -12.38 -17.27 -10.12
C ARG A 51 -11.08 -18.07 -10.11
N LEU A 52 -11.16 -19.37 -9.86
CA LEU A 52 -9.98 -20.23 -9.94
C LEU A 52 -9.42 -20.32 -11.35
N GLU A 53 -10.27 -20.30 -12.37
CA GLU A 53 -9.80 -20.28 -13.76
C GLU A 53 -9.11 -18.95 -14.11
N LYS A 54 -9.67 -17.82 -13.66
CA LYS A 54 -9.00 -16.51 -13.72
C LYS A 54 -7.64 -16.53 -13.02
N LEU A 55 -7.60 -16.94 -11.75
CA LEU A 55 -6.36 -17.03 -10.96
C LEU A 55 -5.32 -17.97 -11.60
N ARG A 56 -5.75 -19.04 -12.28
CA ARG A 56 -4.87 -19.95 -13.01
C ARG A 56 -4.28 -19.29 -14.24
N ARG A 57 -5.10 -18.59 -15.03
CA ARG A 57 -4.65 -17.85 -16.23
C ARG A 57 -3.68 -16.71 -15.86
N LEU A 58 -3.91 -16.05 -14.73
CA LEU A 58 -3.02 -15.03 -14.17
C LEU A 58 -1.79 -15.62 -13.45
N ASN A 59 -1.60 -16.95 -13.48
CA ASN A 59 -0.46 -17.66 -12.90
C ASN A 59 -0.31 -17.51 -11.37
N TYR A 60 -1.41 -17.22 -10.65
CA TYR A 60 -1.39 -17.17 -9.19
C TYR A 60 -1.55 -18.55 -8.54
N ILE A 61 -2.19 -19.49 -9.24
CA ILE A 61 -2.46 -20.84 -8.75
C ILE A 61 -2.11 -21.92 -9.78
N GLU A 62 -1.89 -23.13 -9.31
CA GLU A 62 -1.63 -24.31 -10.13
C GLU A 62 -2.48 -25.51 -9.69
N LYS A 63 -2.73 -26.43 -10.64
CA LYS A 63 -3.45 -27.69 -10.42
C LYS A 63 -2.43 -28.83 -10.33
N LEU A 64 -2.54 -29.65 -9.29
CA LEU A 64 -1.69 -30.82 -9.05
C LEU A 64 -2.52 -32.11 -9.13
N PRO A 65 -1.88 -33.24 -9.45
CA PRO A 65 -2.51 -34.54 -9.26
C PRO A 65 -2.84 -34.77 -7.77
N GLY A 66 -4.05 -35.24 -7.53
CA GLY A 66 -4.51 -35.70 -6.22
C GLY A 66 -3.98 -37.09 -5.87
N GLU A 67 -4.33 -37.56 -4.69
CA GLU A 67 -3.90 -38.88 -4.18
C GLU A 67 -4.57 -40.04 -4.92
N LYS A 68 -5.75 -39.82 -5.51
CA LYS A 68 -6.48 -40.79 -6.32
C LYS A 68 -6.49 -40.37 -7.79
N ARG A 69 -6.53 -41.36 -8.68
CA ARG A 69 -6.65 -41.15 -10.13
C ARG A 69 -7.87 -40.28 -10.44
N GLY A 70 -7.66 -39.17 -11.16
CA GLY A 70 -8.71 -38.21 -11.51
C GLY A 70 -8.99 -37.12 -10.46
N MET A 71 -8.42 -37.19 -9.25
CA MET A 71 -8.52 -36.08 -8.30
C MET A 71 -7.51 -34.98 -8.64
N VAL A 72 -7.92 -33.72 -8.44
CA VAL A 72 -7.07 -32.54 -8.63
C VAL A 72 -6.99 -31.78 -7.32
N ARG A 73 -5.77 -31.36 -6.96
CA ARG A 73 -5.50 -30.42 -5.87
C ARG A 73 -5.17 -29.05 -6.46
N ILE A 74 -5.59 -28.00 -5.79
CA ILE A 74 -5.36 -26.62 -6.15
C ILE A 74 -4.44 -26.01 -5.10
N ARG A 75 -3.39 -25.32 -5.52
CA ARG A 75 -2.53 -24.55 -4.61
C ARG A 75 -2.13 -23.23 -5.25
N ALA A 76 -1.75 -22.27 -4.43
CA ALA A 76 -1.00 -21.10 -4.90
C ALA A 76 0.37 -21.53 -5.44
N THR A 77 0.82 -20.88 -6.51
CA THR A 77 2.16 -21.11 -7.08
C THR A 77 3.25 -20.76 -6.05
N PHE A 78 4.49 -21.20 -6.28
CA PHE A 78 5.59 -20.84 -5.40
C PHE A 78 5.75 -19.32 -5.27
N GLN A 79 5.70 -18.59 -6.38
CA GLN A 79 5.79 -17.13 -6.42
C GLN A 79 4.69 -16.48 -5.57
N THR A 80 3.43 -16.88 -5.77
CA THR A 80 2.31 -16.34 -4.99
C THR A 80 2.45 -16.62 -3.50
N ARG A 81 2.90 -17.83 -3.11
CA ARG A 81 3.11 -18.15 -1.69
C ARG A 81 4.24 -17.34 -1.09
N LEU A 82 5.35 -17.16 -1.81
CA LEU A 82 6.45 -16.32 -1.37
C LEU A 82 5.99 -14.88 -1.17
N LEU A 83 5.21 -14.35 -2.11
CA LEU A 83 4.73 -12.98 -2.05
C LEU A 83 3.75 -12.76 -0.90
N ILE A 84 2.79 -13.66 -0.69
CA ILE A 84 1.88 -13.59 0.46
C ILE A 84 2.64 -13.69 1.77
N TRP A 85 3.66 -14.56 1.86
CA TRP A 85 4.52 -14.64 3.05
C TRP A 85 5.27 -13.33 3.30
N LEU A 86 5.82 -12.69 2.26
CA LEU A 86 6.47 -11.39 2.37
C LEU A 86 5.50 -10.28 2.80
N ILE A 87 4.27 -10.30 2.28
CA ILE A 87 3.19 -9.39 2.72
C ILE A 87 2.89 -9.60 4.21
N GLU A 88 2.80 -10.84 4.69
CA GLU A 88 2.60 -11.11 6.13
C GLU A 88 3.76 -10.57 6.98
N ARG A 89 5.01 -10.75 6.54
CA ARG A 89 6.17 -10.16 7.24
C ARG A 89 6.11 -8.62 7.24
N ALA A 90 5.72 -8.01 6.13
CA ALA A 90 5.56 -6.57 6.02
C ALA A 90 4.43 -6.03 6.92
N LYS A 91 3.34 -6.80 7.09
CA LYS A 91 2.27 -6.47 8.05
C LYS A 91 2.76 -6.53 9.50
N GLU A 92 3.52 -7.57 9.87
CA GLU A 92 4.13 -7.68 11.20
C GLU A 92 5.11 -6.53 11.46
N GLU A 93 5.98 -6.22 10.50
CA GLU A 93 6.90 -5.07 10.57
C GLU A 93 6.15 -3.75 10.75
N ALA A 94 5.01 -3.58 10.08
CA ALA A 94 4.17 -2.39 10.26
C ALA A 94 3.53 -2.31 11.65
N ASP A 95 3.05 -3.43 12.19
CA ASP A 95 2.52 -3.49 13.56
C ASP A 95 3.64 -3.22 14.59
N ASP A 96 4.85 -3.72 14.37
CA ASP A 96 6.03 -3.41 15.20
C ASP A 96 6.39 -1.92 15.16
N ILE A 97 6.34 -1.29 13.98
CA ILE A 97 6.55 0.16 13.82
C ILE A 97 5.51 0.92 14.65
N VAL A 98 4.24 0.53 14.58
CA VAL A 98 3.15 1.12 15.36
C VAL A 98 3.44 0.99 16.87
N SER A 99 3.82 -0.20 17.33
CA SER A 99 4.17 -0.44 18.73
C SER A 99 5.33 0.43 19.20
N LEU A 100 6.36 0.63 18.37
CA LEU A 100 7.48 1.52 18.71
C LEU A 100 7.04 2.98 18.86
N ILE A 101 6.16 3.46 17.97
CA ILE A 101 5.65 4.83 18.04
C ILE A 101 4.83 5.01 19.32
N LEU A 102 3.92 4.08 19.62
CA LEU A 102 3.10 4.12 20.84
C LEU A 102 3.96 4.07 22.11
N LYS A 103 4.99 3.23 22.15
CA LYS A 103 5.93 3.20 23.27
C LYS A 103 6.64 4.55 23.46
N LYS A 104 7.05 5.18 22.36
CA LYS A 104 7.64 6.54 22.43
C LYS A 104 6.63 7.60 22.86
N GLU A 105 5.37 7.47 22.49
CA GLU A 105 4.29 8.32 22.99
C GLU A 105 4.13 8.21 24.51
N GLU A 106 4.16 6.99 25.06
CA GLU A 106 4.08 6.75 26.51
C GLU A 106 5.26 7.39 27.25
N GLU A 107 6.48 7.23 26.72
CA GLU A 107 7.69 7.84 27.29
C GLU A 107 7.61 9.37 27.30
N LEU A 108 7.08 10.00 26.24
CA LEU A 108 6.84 11.44 26.18
C LEU A 108 5.76 11.87 27.16
N SER A 109 4.68 11.10 27.26
CA SER A 109 3.54 11.40 28.15
C SER A 109 3.96 11.38 29.63
N ALA A 110 4.91 10.52 29.99
CA ALA A 110 5.43 10.40 31.35
C ALA A 110 6.29 11.60 31.79
N LYS A 111 6.78 12.43 30.85
CA LYS A 111 7.69 13.56 31.14
C LYS A 111 6.99 14.85 31.57
N GLY A 112 5.66 14.94 31.43
CA GLY A 112 4.91 16.15 31.77
C GLY A 112 5.16 17.29 30.77
N GLU A 113 6.14 18.15 31.06
CA GLU A 113 6.58 19.21 30.14
C GLU A 113 7.73 18.72 29.25
N LEU A 114 7.57 18.86 27.93
CA LEU A 114 8.60 18.48 26.97
C LEU A 114 9.69 19.55 26.86
N LYS A 115 10.94 19.14 27.05
CA LYS A 115 12.10 19.99 26.80
C LYS A 115 12.48 19.95 25.32
N GLU A 116 13.25 20.94 24.87
CA GLU A 116 13.76 21.01 23.50
C GLU A 116 14.59 19.76 23.11
N GLU A 117 15.30 19.19 24.08
CA GLU A 117 16.06 17.95 23.89
C GLU A 117 15.15 16.74 23.63
N ASP A 118 14.01 16.64 24.32
CA ASP A 118 13.01 15.58 24.11
C ASP A 118 12.39 15.66 22.71
N ILE A 119 12.10 16.89 22.26
CA ILE A 119 11.58 17.16 20.91
C ILE A 119 12.61 16.73 19.85
N LYS A 120 13.89 17.06 20.06
CA LYS A 120 14.98 16.71 19.14
C LYS A 120 15.22 15.21 19.09
N GLU A 121 15.20 14.53 20.23
CA GLU A 121 15.33 13.08 20.31
C GLU A 121 14.20 12.38 19.56
N PHE A 122 12.96 12.80 19.80
CA PHE A 122 11.79 12.22 19.14
C PHE A 122 11.81 12.43 17.62
N LYS A 123 12.19 13.63 17.15
CA LYS A 123 12.35 13.89 15.72
C LYS A 123 13.43 13.00 15.10
N LYS A 124 14.55 12.79 15.79
CA LYS A 124 15.61 11.88 15.34
C LYS A 124 15.12 10.43 15.28
N PHE A 125 14.35 9.99 16.28
CA PHE A 125 13.71 8.68 16.32
C PHE A 125 12.76 8.49 15.14
N LEU A 126 11.82 9.41 14.90
CA LEU A 126 10.89 9.32 13.78
C LEU A 126 11.60 9.35 12.44
N ASN A 127 12.61 10.21 12.28
CA ASN A 127 13.38 10.28 11.04
C ASN A 127 14.06 8.94 10.75
N LYS A 128 14.68 8.33 11.77
CA LYS A 128 15.29 7.01 11.66
C LYS A 128 14.26 5.94 11.30
N LEU A 129 13.12 5.94 11.99
CA LEU A 129 12.03 4.99 11.77
C LEU A 129 11.48 5.06 10.34
N ILE A 130 11.28 6.28 9.84
CA ILE A 130 10.81 6.54 8.47
C ILE A 130 11.82 6.03 7.46
N HIS A 131 13.08 6.47 7.57
CA HIS A 131 14.10 6.16 6.56
C HIS A 131 14.56 4.71 6.56
N GLU A 132 14.62 4.06 7.72
CA GLU A 132 15.18 2.71 7.84
C GLU A 132 14.12 1.61 7.80
N ARG A 133 12.87 1.88 8.20
CA ARG A 133 11.83 0.84 8.30
C ARG A 133 10.63 1.09 7.41
N ILE A 134 9.99 2.27 7.52
CA ILE A 134 8.80 2.59 6.70
C ILE A 134 9.15 2.58 5.21
N ASN A 135 10.31 3.13 4.84
CA ASN A 135 10.76 3.11 3.45
C ASN A 135 11.01 1.71 2.90
N ASN A 136 11.41 0.74 3.73
CA ASN A 136 11.57 -0.64 3.28
C ASN A 136 10.23 -1.28 2.92
N LEU A 137 9.16 -0.94 3.65
CA LEU A 137 7.80 -1.40 3.33
C LEU A 137 7.32 -0.85 1.98
N PHE A 138 7.62 0.42 1.67
CA PHE A 138 7.33 1.00 0.36
C PHE A 138 8.21 0.41 -0.74
N ALA A 139 9.51 0.26 -0.47
CA ALA A 139 10.46 -0.34 -1.40
C ALA A 139 10.08 -1.77 -1.76
N PHE A 140 9.48 -2.53 -0.85
CA PHE A 140 8.94 -3.86 -1.14
C PHE A 140 7.86 -3.85 -2.24
N ILE A 141 6.94 -2.88 -2.21
CA ILE A 141 5.91 -2.74 -3.25
C ILE A 141 6.56 -2.41 -4.60
N VAL A 142 7.50 -1.46 -4.60
CA VAL A 142 8.23 -1.06 -5.82
C VAL A 142 9.05 -2.22 -6.37
N TYR A 143 9.76 -2.96 -5.52
CA TYR A 143 10.52 -4.15 -5.90
C TYR A 143 9.62 -5.21 -6.53
N THR A 144 8.44 -5.45 -5.94
CA THR A 144 7.45 -6.36 -6.51
C THR A 144 6.97 -5.88 -7.88
N ALA A 145 6.72 -4.58 -8.06
CA ALA A 145 6.32 -4.03 -9.35
C ALA A 145 7.40 -4.26 -10.43
N ILE A 146 8.68 -4.07 -10.08
CA ILE A 146 9.82 -4.25 -10.99
C ILE A 146 10.02 -5.73 -11.36
N HIS A 147 9.95 -6.64 -10.38
CA HIS A 147 10.31 -8.05 -10.59
C HIS A 147 9.14 -8.94 -11.01
N ASP A 148 7.97 -8.72 -10.43
CA ASP A 148 6.80 -9.57 -10.60
C ASP A 148 5.69 -8.89 -11.45
N GLY A 149 5.84 -7.60 -11.72
CA GLY A 149 4.95 -6.79 -12.57
C GLY A 149 4.09 -5.80 -11.79
N VAL A 150 3.78 -4.67 -12.42
CA VAL A 150 2.98 -3.57 -11.84
C VAL A 150 1.61 -4.06 -11.39
N GLU A 151 1.02 -5.00 -12.12
CA GLU A 151 -0.29 -5.58 -11.79
C GLU A 151 -0.23 -6.41 -10.52
N VAL A 152 0.86 -7.15 -10.27
CA VAL A 152 1.03 -7.92 -9.03
C VAL A 152 1.16 -6.99 -7.83
N ALA A 153 1.92 -5.90 -7.98
CA ALA A 153 2.05 -4.88 -6.95
C ALA A 153 0.71 -4.18 -6.66
N ARG A 154 -0.01 -3.78 -7.72
CA ARG A 154 -1.31 -3.08 -7.65
C ARG A 154 -2.43 -3.97 -7.11
N ASP A 155 -2.50 -5.22 -7.55
CA ASP A 155 -3.67 -6.06 -7.30
C ASP A 155 -3.53 -6.90 -6.02
N LEU A 156 -2.31 -7.19 -5.60
CA LEU A 156 -2.03 -8.04 -4.44
C LEU A 156 -1.32 -7.30 -3.31
N CYS A 157 -0.21 -6.62 -3.58
CA CYS A 157 0.63 -6.04 -2.51
C CYS A 157 0.02 -4.78 -1.90
N LEU A 158 -0.30 -3.79 -2.72
CA LEU A 158 -0.81 -2.50 -2.26
C LEU A 158 -2.13 -2.65 -1.46
N PRO A 159 -3.15 -3.38 -1.93
CA PRO A 159 -4.40 -3.56 -1.19
C PRO A 159 -4.19 -4.34 0.12
N SER A 160 -3.21 -5.25 0.15
CA SER A 160 -2.90 -6.02 1.35
C SER A 160 -2.15 -5.21 2.41
N LEU A 161 -1.43 -4.16 2.02
CA LEU A 161 -0.60 -3.35 2.93
C LEU A 161 -1.20 -1.96 3.24
N VAL A 162 -2.20 -1.51 2.48
CA VAL A 162 -2.78 -0.17 2.64
C VAL A 162 -3.27 0.08 4.07
N GLU A 163 -3.91 -0.91 4.69
CA GLU A 163 -4.39 -0.78 6.08
C GLU A 163 -3.23 -0.72 7.07
N SER A 164 -2.13 -1.44 6.83
CA SER A 164 -0.91 -1.33 7.63
C SER A 164 -0.28 0.06 7.53
N PHE A 165 -0.20 0.64 6.34
CA PHE A 165 0.27 2.02 6.18
C PHE A 165 -0.65 3.04 6.86
N LYS A 166 -1.97 2.87 6.70
CA LYS A 166 -2.95 3.73 7.39
C LYS A 166 -2.76 3.69 8.90
N LYS A 167 -2.54 2.51 9.50
CA LYS A 167 -2.25 2.38 10.94
C LYS A 167 -1.00 3.18 11.33
N ILE A 168 0.12 3.02 10.63
CA ILE A 168 1.36 3.74 10.92
C ILE A 168 1.13 5.26 10.88
N VAL A 169 0.53 5.74 9.79
CA VAL A 169 0.26 7.18 9.59
C VAL A 169 -0.70 7.71 10.65
N PHE A 170 -1.76 6.95 10.97
CA PHE A 170 -2.70 7.31 12.01
C PHE A 170 -2.02 7.43 13.37
N THR A 171 -1.15 6.50 13.73
CA THR A 171 -0.41 6.54 15.00
C THR A 171 0.52 7.75 15.05
N ILE A 172 1.30 8.02 13.99
CA ILE A 172 2.16 9.22 13.92
C ILE A 172 1.33 10.51 14.10
N ASN A 173 0.18 10.58 13.44
CA ASN A 173 -0.73 11.73 13.55
C ASN A 173 -1.32 11.86 14.96
N SER A 174 -1.67 10.74 15.60
CA SER A 174 -2.17 10.72 16.98
C SER A 174 -1.15 11.34 17.93
N VAL A 175 0.11 10.89 17.85
CA VAL A 175 1.21 11.43 18.68
C VAL A 175 1.40 12.92 18.40
N SER A 176 1.38 13.33 17.13
CA SER A 176 1.58 14.74 16.73
C SER A 176 0.46 15.66 17.22
N LYS A 177 -0.79 15.16 17.30
CA LYS A 177 -1.92 15.90 17.89
C LYS A 177 -1.78 16.06 19.39
N LYS A 178 -1.30 15.01 20.08
CA LYS A 178 -1.09 15.02 21.54
C LYS A 178 0.06 15.92 21.95
N PHE A 179 1.09 16.02 21.13
CA PHE A 179 2.27 16.85 21.35
C PHE A 179 2.49 17.81 20.17
N PRO A 180 1.79 18.96 20.14
CA PRO A 180 1.86 19.90 19.02
C PRO A 180 3.27 20.45 18.75
N GLU A 181 4.16 20.49 19.75
CA GLU A 181 5.54 20.92 19.55
C GLU A 181 6.33 19.96 18.64
N LEU A 182 5.90 18.69 18.54
CA LEU A 182 6.46 17.67 17.66
C LEU A 182 5.95 17.79 16.22
N ALA A 183 4.81 18.46 16.01
CA ALA A 183 4.18 18.65 14.69
C ALA A 183 4.91 19.70 13.82
N LYS A 184 5.77 20.55 14.39
CA LYS A 184 6.65 21.45 13.63
C LYS A 184 7.72 20.64 12.88
N PRO A 185 7.91 20.92 11.59
CA PRO A 185 7.90 19.89 10.56
C PRO A 185 8.67 18.66 11.03
N THR A 186 7.91 17.66 11.46
CA THR A 186 8.39 16.29 11.48
C THR A 186 8.89 16.04 10.06
N PRO A 187 10.16 15.60 9.85
CA PRO A 187 10.64 15.29 8.52
C PRO A 187 9.62 14.33 7.92
N SER A 188 9.03 14.78 6.81
CA SER A 188 7.96 14.14 6.08
C SER A 188 8.21 12.65 6.01
N ILE A 189 7.15 11.84 6.05
CA ILE A 189 7.23 10.41 5.74
C ILE A 189 7.79 10.31 4.32
N ASN A 190 9.12 10.14 4.24
CA ASN A 190 9.96 10.34 3.07
C ASN A 190 9.96 9.07 2.24
N ILE A 191 8.84 8.77 1.59
CA ILE A 191 8.77 7.70 0.59
C ILE A 191 9.61 8.15 -0.61
N GLY A 192 10.91 7.83 -0.61
CA GLY A 192 11.82 7.86 -1.77
C GLY A 192 12.09 9.20 -2.46
N PHE A 193 11.25 10.22 -2.29
CA PHE A 193 11.42 11.54 -2.84
C PHE A 193 11.90 12.46 -1.71
N LYS A 194 13.00 13.17 -1.92
CA LYS A 194 13.28 14.38 -1.12
C LYS A 194 12.01 15.22 -1.18
N THR A 195 11.23 15.27 -0.10
CA THR A 195 10.07 16.14 -0.05
C THR A 195 10.55 17.52 0.38
N TYR A 196 10.26 18.49 -0.46
CA TYR A 196 10.56 19.88 -0.20
C TYR A 196 9.40 20.44 0.62
N PRO A 197 9.65 21.27 1.64
CA PRO A 197 8.58 21.90 2.40
C PRO A 197 7.56 22.57 1.46
N PRO A 198 6.27 22.62 1.81
CA PRO A 198 5.28 23.29 0.97
C PRO A 198 5.72 24.71 0.62
N GLY A 199 5.75 25.05 -0.67
CA GLY A 199 6.25 26.33 -1.17
C GLY A 199 7.77 26.40 -1.45
N VAL A 200 8.51 25.32 -1.25
CA VAL A 200 9.92 25.22 -1.65
C VAL A 200 10.04 24.73 -3.08
N LYS A 201 10.94 25.35 -3.85
CA LYS A 201 11.22 25.00 -5.24
C LYS A 201 11.81 23.59 -5.31
N LEU A 202 11.18 22.71 -6.08
CA LEU A 202 11.71 21.37 -6.36
C LEU A 202 12.99 21.49 -7.22
N PRO A 203 14.04 20.71 -6.96
CA PRO A 203 15.16 20.56 -7.87
C PRO A 203 14.75 19.89 -9.15
N GLU A 204 15.50 20.20 -10.21
CA GLU A 204 15.19 19.81 -11.58
C GLU A 204 15.09 18.28 -11.72
N GLU A 205 15.94 17.53 -11.00
CA GLU A 205 15.92 16.07 -11.04
C GLU A 205 14.62 15.50 -10.47
N ALA A 206 14.05 16.13 -9.45
CA ALA A 206 12.77 15.71 -8.88
C ALA A 206 11.59 16.05 -9.80
N ILE A 207 11.65 17.22 -10.47
CA ILE A 207 10.66 17.60 -11.48
C ILE A 207 10.69 16.61 -12.65
N GLN A 208 11.88 16.19 -13.07
CA GLN A 208 12.04 15.27 -14.19
C GLN A 208 11.48 13.87 -13.88
N VAL A 209 11.68 13.36 -12.66
CA VAL A 209 11.07 12.09 -12.24
C VAL A 209 9.54 12.19 -12.15
N LEU A 210 9.01 13.32 -11.63
CA LEU A 210 7.57 13.54 -11.58
C LEU A 210 6.95 13.66 -12.98
N ARG A 211 7.66 14.30 -13.92
CA ARG A 211 7.26 14.33 -15.34
C ARG A 211 7.18 12.93 -15.91
N SER A 212 8.24 12.13 -15.80
CA SER A 212 8.22 10.75 -16.29
C SER A 212 7.11 9.91 -15.66
N PHE A 213 6.84 10.11 -14.36
CA PHE A 213 5.72 9.45 -13.69
C PHE A 213 4.35 9.85 -14.26
N PHE A 214 4.09 11.15 -14.45
CA PHE A 214 2.81 11.60 -15.02
C PHE A 214 2.68 11.32 -16.51
N GLU A 215 3.79 11.26 -17.26
CA GLU A 215 3.80 10.78 -18.65
C GLU A 215 3.38 9.31 -18.74
N GLU A 216 3.82 8.48 -17.80
CA GLU A 216 3.53 7.04 -17.80
C GLU A 216 2.16 6.71 -17.16
N PHE A 217 1.77 7.41 -16.10
CA PHE A 217 0.61 7.05 -15.26
C PHE A 217 -0.48 8.14 -15.17
N GLY A 218 -0.28 9.34 -15.74
CA GLY A 218 -1.16 10.49 -15.54
C GLY A 218 -2.58 10.30 -16.10
N GLU A 219 -2.70 9.72 -17.29
CA GLU A 219 -4.01 9.41 -17.91
C GLU A 219 -4.77 8.36 -17.11
N GLU A 220 -4.10 7.30 -16.66
CA GLU A 220 -4.70 6.26 -15.80
C GLU A 220 -5.18 6.85 -14.47
N LEU A 221 -4.41 7.76 -13.87
CA LEU A 221 -4.80 8.47 -12.65
C LEU A 221 -6.03 9.35 -12.90
N LEU A 222 -6.15 9.99 -14.07
CA LEU A 222 -7.31 10.81 -14.44
C LEU A 222 -8.57 9.98 -14.69
N GLU A 223 -8.43 8.81 -15.30
CA GLU A 223 -9.51 7.85 -15.50
C GLU A 223 -10.02 7.31 -14.16
N MET A 224 -9.11 6.92 -13.26
CA MET A 224 -9.47 6.51 -11.90
C MET A 224 -10.08 7.65 -11.07
N SER A 225 -9.78 8.90 -11.41
CA SER A 225 -10.33 10.08 -10.74
C SER A 225 -11.76 10.46 -11.19
N SER A 226 -12.38 9.72 -12.12
CA SER A 226 -13.74 10.02 -12.61
C SER A 226 -14.84 9.89 -11.55
N GLU A 227 -14.54 9.24 -10.42
CA GLU A 227 -15.45 9.07 -9.28
C GLU A 227 -15.36 10.21 -8.23
N TYR A 228 -14.53 11.24 -8.47
CA TYR A 228 -14.21 12.32 -7.51
C TYR A 228 -14.83 13.68 -7.90
N GLU A 229 -14.86 14.65 -6.97
CA GLU A 229 -15.40 15.99 -7.24
C GLU A 229 -14.59 16.69 -8.35
N GLU A 230 -15.25 17.48 -9.21
CA GLU A 230 -14.64 18.13 -10.39
C GLU A 230 -13.42 19.01 -10.05
N ARG A 231 -13.39 19.54 -8.82
CA ARG A 231 -12.26 20.26 -8.24
C ARG A 231 -11.00 19.40 -8.09
N GLU A 232 -11.12 18.15 -7.68
CA GLU A 232 -9.98 17.25 -7.42
C GLU A 232 -9.37 16.76 -8.73
N ARG A 233 -10.23 16.44 -9.70
CA ARG A 233 -9.82 16.14 -11.07
C ARG A 233 -9.08 17.32 -11.72
N SER A 234 -9.49 18.56 -11.43
CA SER A 234 -8.80 19.77 -11.91
C SER A 234 -7.39 19.93 -11.35
N ILE A 235 -7.18 19.56 -10.08
CA ILE A 235 -5.87 19.60 -9.42
C ILE A 235 -4.96 18.55 -10.03
N LEU A 236 -5.47 17.33 -10.24
CA LEU A 236 -4.70 16.24 -10.84
C LEU A 236 -4.30 16.55 -12.29
N LYS A 237 -5.21 17.08 -13.12
CA LYS A 237 -4.89 17.57 -14.48
C LYS A 237 -3.77 18.60 -14.44
N ARG A 238 -3.87 19.55 -13.51
CA ARG A 238 -2.87 20.60 -13.34
C ARG A 238 -1.51 20.05 -12.91
N LEU A 239 -1.45 18.98 -12.11
CA LEU A 239 -0.19 18.33 -11.75
C LEU A 239 0.44 17.52 -12.89
N ILE A 240 -0.38 16.94 -13.76
CA ILE A 240 0.09 16.25 -14.96
C ILE A 240 0.74 17.27 -15.92
N GLU A 241 0.11 18.44 -16.08
CA GLU A 241 0.63 19.53 -16.91
C GLU A 241 1.80 20.28 -16.24
N HIS A 242 1.77 20.42 -14.91
CA HIS A 242 2.75 21.17 -14.12
C HIS A 242 3.22 20.38 -12.89
N PRO A 243 4.07 19.34 -13.06
CA PRO A 243 4.51 18.48 -11.97
C PRO A 243 5.29 19.23 -10.88
N GLU A 244 5.92 20.34 -11.22
CA GLU A 244 6.61 21.22 -10.27
C GLU A 244 5.67 21.83 -9.21
N GLU A 245 4.36 21.90 -9.48
CA GLU A 245 3.38 22.45 -8.55
C GLU A 245 2.96 21.47 -7.44
N VAL A 246 3.44 20.21 -7.48
CA VAL A 246 3.30 19.26 -6.38
C VAL A 246 3.75 19.87 -5.05
N SER A 247 4.79 20.70 -5.03
CA SER A 247 5.28 21.33 -3.79
C SER A 247 4.36 22.43 -3.24
N LYS A 248 3.37 22.89 -4.03
CA LYS A 248 2.36 23.85 -3.57
C LYS A 248 1.17 23.16 -2.90
N LEU A 249 1.07 21.84 -3.06
CA LEU A 249 0.02 21.05 -2.44
C LEU A 249 0.41 20.67 -1.02
N LYS A 250 -0.51 20.87 -0.07
CA LYS A 250 -0.39 20.22 1.25
C LYS A 250 -0.53 18.72 0.98
N PHE A 251 0.52 17.94 1.21
CA PHE A 251 0.63 16.49 0.92
C PHE A 251 -0.61 15.65 1.30
N PHE A 252 -1.41 16.12 2.26
CA PHE A 252 -2.72 15.58 2.64
C PHE A 252 -3.86 15.72 1.61
N SER A 253 -3.70 16.44 0.50
CA SER A 253 -4.78 16.64 -0.49
C SER A 253 -4.80 15.59 -1.61
N ILE A 254 -3.73 14.81 -1.78
CA ILE A 254 -3.59 13.84 -2.89
C ILE A 254 -4.04 12.44 -2.45
N TRP A 255 -4.08 12.16 -1.14
CA TRP A 255 -4.29 10.82 -0.58
C TRP A 255 -5.37 10.73 0.52
N ARG A 256 -6.29 11.71 0.58
CA ARG A 256 -7.46 11.61 1.48
C ARG A 256 -8.59 10.84 0.77
N PRO A 257 -9.16 9.79 1.37
CA PRO A 257 -10.61 9.66 1.37
C PRO A 257 -11.14 10.80 2.28
N LEU A 258 -11.76 11.83 1.70
CA LEU A 258 -12.37 12.95 2.42
C LEU A 258 -13.59 12.49 3.26
N PRO A 259 -14.17 13.29 4.18
CA PRO A 259 -13.71 14.53 4.84
C PRO A 259 -13.83 14.50 6.39
N ILE A 260 -12.99 15.26 7.11
CA ILE A 260 -13.42 15.91 8.38
C ILE A 260 -12.85 17.33 8.35
N ASP A 261 -13.78 18.28 8.31
CA ASP A 261 -13.67 19.73 8.54
C ASP A 261 -12.26 20.31 8.55
N THR A 262 -11.90 20.98 7.46
CA THR A 262 -10.98 22.12 7.52
C THR A 262 -11.73 23.36 7.07
N PHE A 263 -12.26 24.06 8.06
CA PHE A 263 -12.62 25.47 7.97
C PHE A 263 -11.43 26.33 7.49
N ASP A 264 -11.80 27.44 6.86
CA ASP A 264 -11.01 28.47 6.16
C ASP A 264 -9.74 28.97 6.85
N VAL A 265 -8.77 29.42 6.02
CA VAL A 265 -8.13 30.77 5.97
C VAL A 265 -7.25 30.74 4.69
N LYS A 266 -7.29 31.59 3.66
CA LYS A 266 -7.95 32.86 3.30
C LYS A 266 -8.17 32.84 1.78
#